data_AF-A0A942TS18-F1
#
_entry.id   AF-A0A942TS18-F1
#
_cell.length_a   1.000
_cell.length_b   1.000
_cell.length_c   1.000
_cell.angle_alpha   90.00
_cell.angle_beta   90.00
_cell.angle_gamma   90.00
#
_symmetry.space_group_name_H-M   'P 1'
#
loop_
_entity.id
_entity.type
_entity.pdbx_description
1 polymer ?
#
loop_
_entity_poly.entity_id
_entity_poly.type
_entity_poly.pdbx_seq_one_letter_code
_entity_poly.pdbx_strand_id
1 'polypeptide(L)'
;MALKAGSTKITAKTSNGKLATCSVTVVPVISVVSSAGKSVGNNAVLNKNVTVKITNNKLKSKAVTKNGSKITWPSSNTFTKDGKYKITVKDGYGKTYTYSFTIDKKAPLVPTVNKITSKTTTVTGTAEKGATVYIYKGSKYLAKGTANNKGTYQIKIKKQTKGTTLKIFAKDAAGNQSKTKTVKVVQ
;
A
#
# COMPACT_ATOMS: atom_id res chain seq x y z
N MET A 1 19.46 -19.22 31.91
CA MET A 1 20.07 -17.87 31.75
C MET A 1 19.25 -17.11 30.72
N ALA A 2 18.42 -16.14 31.12
CA ALA A 2 17.61 -15.37 30.18
C ALA A 2 18.45 -14.21 29.62
N LEU A 3 18.63 -14.14 28.30
CA LEU A 3 19.35 -13.04 27.67
C LEU A 3 18.54 -11.75 27.81
N LYS A 4 19.13 -10.71 28.40
CA LYS A 4 18.52 -9.38 28.43
C LYS A 4 18.44 -8.85 26.99
N ALA A 5 17.32 -8.22 26.63
CA ALA A 5 17.21 -7.52 25.35
C ALA A 5 18.38 -6.53 25.19
N GLY A 6 18.86 -6.25 23.97
CA GLY A 6 20.09 -5.48 23.68
C GLY A 6 21.19 -6.31 23.02
N SER A 7 22.37 -5.71 22.77
CA SER A 7 23.58 -6.45 22.36
C SER A 7 24.26 -7.01 23.60
N THR A 8 24.08 -8.30 23.87
CA THR A 8 24.77 -9.00 24.97
C THR A 8 26.02 -9.65 24.40
N LYS A 9 27.20 -9.28 24.94
CA LYS A 9 28.43 -10.02 24.69
C LYS A 9 28.41 -11.30 25.51
N ILE A 10 28.47 -12.43 24.83
CA ILE A 10 28.68 -13.74 25.43
C ILE A 10 30.16 -14.06 25.23
N THR A 11 30.89 -14.18 26.32
CA THR A 11 32.31 -14.55 26.30
C THR A 11 32.45 -15.95 26.86
N ALA A 12 33.11 -16.84 26.12
CA ALA A 12 33.44 -18.19 26.54
C ALA A 12 34.95 -18.43 26.45
N LYS A 13 35.50 -19.22 27.38
CA LYS A 13 36.90 -19.64 27.34
C LYS A 13 36.98 -20.96 26.56
N THR A 14 37.79 -21.02 25.52
CA THR A 14 38.02 -22.22 24.71
C THR A 14 38.92 -23.22 25.45
N SER A 15 38.96 -24.47 25.00
CA SER A 15 39.79 -25.53 25.61
C SER A 15 41.30 -25.21 25.62
N ASN A 16 41.76 -24.34 24.72
CA ASN A 16 43.13 -23.80 24.69
C ASN A 16 43.30 -22.49 25.47
N GLY A 17 42.35 -22.13 26.33
CA GLY A 17 42.44 -20.99 27.25
C GLY A 17 42.17 -19.60 26.65
N LYS A 18 41.90 -19.50 25.34
CA LYS A 18 41.57 -18.23 24.67
C LYS A 18 40.12 -17.81 24.94
N LEU A 19 39.84 -16.52 24.88
CA LEU A 19 38.48 -16.00 24.98
C LEU A 19 37.86 -15.87 23.57
N ALA A 20 36.69 -16.46 23.38
CA ALA A 20 35.83 -16.23 22.22
C ALA A 20 34.65 -15.37 22.66
N THR A 21 34.37 -14.28 21.92
CA THR A 21 33.26 -13.37 22.22
C THR A 21 32.29 -13.35 21.05
N CYS A 22 30.99 -13.56 21.29
CA CYS A 22 29.93 -13.30 20.32
C CYS A 22 28.95 -12.25 20.88
N SER A 23 28.24 -11.53 20.02
CA SER A 23 27.27 -10.51 20.45
C SER A 23 25.87 -10.90 19.96
N VAL A 24 24.91 -11.04 20.87
CA VAL A 24 23.50 -11.31 20.56
C VAL A 24 22.72 -10.01 20.66
N THR A 25 22.10 -9.53 19.58
CA THR A 25 21.31 -8.29 19.58
C THR A 25 19.81 -8.57 19.48
N VAL A 26 19.03 -8.19 20.50
CA VAL A 26 17.55 -8.19 20.43
C VAL A 26 17.07 -6.87 19.86
N VAL A 27 16.50 -6.91 18.65
CA VAL A 27 15.90 -5.75 17.96
C VAL A 27 14.38 -5.71 18.17
N PRO A 28 13.75 -4.52 18.24
CA PRO A 28 12.29 -4.43 18.15
C PRO A 28 11.81 -5.02 16.83
N VAL A 29 10.75 -5.83 16.88
CA VAL A 29 10.01 -6.23 15.69
C VAL A 29 8.82 -5.30 15.57
N ILE A 30 8.79 -4.48 14.52
CA ILE A 30 7.61 -3.69 14.18
C ILE A 30 6.78 -4.53 13.23
N SER A 31 5.58 -4.93 13.64
CA SER A 31 4.62 -5.59 12.77
C SER A 31 3.47 -4.62 12.49
N VAL A 32 3.31 -4.23 11.23
CA VAL A 32 2.18 -3.42 10.80
C VAL A 32 1.23 -4.32 10.07
N VAL A 33 -0.03 -4.36 10.52
CA VAL A 33 -1.06 -5.22 9.95
C VAL A 33 -2.25 -4.37 9.50
N SER A 34 -2.91 -4.78 8.43
CA SER A 34 -4.20 -4.20 8.07
C SER A 34 -5.26 -4.66 9.06
N SER A 35 -6.43 -4.02 9.07
CA SER A 35 -7.58 -4.48 9.85
C SER A 35 -8.07 -5.89 9.48
N ALA A 36 -7.61 -6.44 8.35
CA ALA A 36 -7.84 -7.83 7.93
C ALA A 36 -6.74 -8.79 8.42
N GLY A 37 -5.84 -8.36 9.30
CA GLY A 37 -4.75 -9.17 9.87
C GLY A 37 -3.56 -9.41 8.94
N LYS A 38 -3.62 -9.00 7.67
CA LYS A 38 -2.50 -9.15 6.72
C LYS A 38 -1.36 -8.18 7.04
N SER A 39 -0.12 -8.67 7.00
CA SER A 39 1.09 -7.84 7.06
C SER A 39 1.06 -6.76 6.00
N VAL A 40 1.37 -5.54 6.40
CA VAL A 40 1.52 -4.37 5.53
C VAL A 40 3.01 -4.25 5.19
N GLY A 41 3.33 -3.88 3.96
CA GLY A 41 4.71 -3.57 3.54
C GLY A 41 5.07 -2.12 3.82
N ASN A 42 6.36 -1.83 4.02
CA ASN A 42 6.81 -0.44 4.18
C ASN A 42 6.47 0.38 2.93
N ASN A 43 5.94 1.59 3.12
CA ASN A 43 5.39 2.49 2.09
C ASN A 43 4.12 2.00 1.37
N ALA A 44 3.44 0.99 1.89
CA ALA A 44 2.19 0.51 1.29
C ALA A 44 1.10 1.60 1.28
N VAL A 45 0.28 1.59 0.22
CA VAL A 45 -0.92 2.42 0.07
C VAL A 45 -2.12 1.49 0.16
N LEU A 46 -3.05 1.75 1.09
CA LEU A 46 -4.16 0.85 1.38
C LEU A 46 -5.47 1.62 1.53
N ASN A 47 -6.56 0.98 1.15
CA ASN A 47 -7.92 1.48 1.37
C ASN A 47 -8.61 0.92 2.62
N LYS A 48 -7.83 0.41 3.57
CA LYS A 48 -8.34 -0.18 4.82
C LYS A 48 -7.72 0.47 6.03
N ASN A 49 -8.33 0.24 7.19
CA ASN A 49 -7.73 0.60 8.46
C ASN A 49 -6.42 -0.18 8.65
N VAL A 50 -5.46 0.44 9.34
CA VAL A 50 -4.15 -0.15 9.63
C VAL A 50 -3.98 -0.20 11.13
N THR A 51 -3.67 -1.38 11.67
CA THR A 51 -3.33 -1.57 13.07
C THR A 51 -1.83 -1.80 13.20
N VAL A 52 -1.17 -0.99 14.03
CA VAL A 52 0.27 -1.08 14.24
C VAL A 52 0.55 -1.80 15.54
N LYS A 53 1.26 -2.94 15.47
CA LYS A 53 1.72 -3.70 16.64
C LYS A 53 3.24 -3.57 16.77
N ILE A 54 3.69 -3.01 17.88
CA ILE A 54 5.11 -2.87 18.19
C ILE A 54 5.45 -3.87 19.29
N THR A 55 6.30 -4.84 19.01
CA THR A 55 6.82 -5.77 20.03
C THR A 55 8.25 -5.39 20.37
N ASN A 56 8.44 -4.83 21.57
CA ASN A 56 9.76 -4.52 22.12
C ASN A 56 9.73 -4.53 23.66
N ASN A 57 10.56 -5.37 24.29
CA ASN A 57 10.68 -5.44 25.75
C ASN A 57 11.39 -4.23 26.38
N LYS A 58 11.99 -3.34 25.58
CA LYS A 58 12.64 -2.09 26.01
C LYS A 58 12.35 -0.94 25.04
N LEU A 59 11.09 -0.59 24.82
CA LEU A 59 10.71 0.58 24.03
C LEU A 59 11.01 1.87 24.79
N LYS A 60 11.76 2.81 24.19
CA LYS A 60 12.00 4.13 24.81
C LYS A 60 10.90 5.12 24.42
N SER A 61 10.56 5.20 23.15
CA SER A 61 9.48 6.06 22.68
C SER A 61 8.90 5.60 21.35
N LYS A 62 7.63 5.98 21.13
CA LYS A 62 6.95 5.86 19.84
C LYS A 62 6.34 7.21 19.47
N ALA A 63 6.38 7.53 18.18
CA ALA A 63 5.78 8.72 17.62
C ALA A 63 5.14 8.39 16.28
N VAL A 64 4.13 9.17 15.91
CA VAL A 64 3.48 9.09 14.62
C VAL A 64 3.25 10.50 14.07
N THR A 65 3.48 10.65 12.77
CA THR A 65 3.03 11.83 12.03
C THR A 65 1.97 11.42 11.00
N LYS A 66 0.98 12.27 10.79
CA LYS A 66 0.02 12.20 9.69
C LYS A 66 0.22 13.42 8.79
N ASN A 67 0.49 13.19 7.51
CA ASN A 67 0.77 14.25 6.53
C ASN A 67 1.87 15.22 7.03
N GLY A 68 2.92 14.68 7.67
CA GLY A 68 4.03 15.47 8.23
C GLY A 68 3.76 16.08 9.61
N SER A 69 2.49 16.24 10.01
CA SER A 69 2.14 16.78 11.33
C SER A 69 2.14 15.68 12.39
N LYS A 70 2.73 15.94 13.56
CA LYS A 70 2.67 15.01 14.69
C LYS A 70 1.23 14.84 15.16
N ILE A 71 0.80 13.60 15.38
CA ILE A 71 -0.51 13.28 15.96
C ILE A 71 -0.35 12.48 17.24
N THR A 72 -1.37 12.49 18.09
CA THR A 72 -1.46 11.58 19.22
C THR A 72 -1.63 10.15 18.73
N TRP A 73 -0.92 9.22 19.36
CA TRP A 73 -1.01 7.81 19.04
C TRP A 73 -2.42 7.28 19.42
N PRO A 74 -3.19 6.68 18.49
CA PRO A 74 -4.52 6.16 18.81
C PRO A 74 -4.44 5.07 19.88
N SER A 75 -5.31 5.14 20.90
CA SER A 75 -5.36 4.14 22.00
C SER A 75 -5.60 2.71 21.49
N SER A 76 -6.40 2.57 20.44
CA SER A 76 -6.68 1.29 19.76
C SER A 76 -5.52 0.77 18.89
N ASN A 77 -4.42 1.52 18.79
CA ASN A 77 -3.33 1.31 17.82
C ASN A 77 -3.80 1.22 16.36
N THR A 78 -5.02 1.68 16.06
CA THR A 78 -5.65 1.54 14.73
C THR A 78 -5.85 2.91 14.09
N PHE A 79 -5.28 3.07 12.91
CA PHE A 79 -5.36 4.25 12.07
C PHE A 79 -6.48 4.06 11.06
N THR A 80 -7.42 4.99 11.03
CA THR A 80 -8.68 4.84 10.27
C THR A 80 -8.95 5.95 9.27
N LYS A 81 -8.25 7.07 9.38
CA LYS A 81 -8.47 8.26 8.55
C LYS A 81 -7.47 8.27 7.40
N ASP A 82 -7.90 8.83 6.29
CA ASP A 82 -7.05 8.97 5.11
C ASP A 82 -5.87 9.90 5.42
N GLY A 83 -4.70 9.55 4.91
CA GLY A 83 -3.47 10.30 5.10
C GLY A 83 -2.21 9.44 4.99
N LYS A 84 -1.07 10.11 4.88
CA LYS A 84 0.27 9.52 4.90
C LYS A 84 0.77 9.44 6.33
N TYR A 85 1.02 8.24 6.81
CA TYR A 85 1.49 7.97 8.16
C TYR A 85 2.97 7.60 8.15
N LYS A 86 3.72 8.15 9.11
CA LYS A 86 5.09 7.75 9.41
C LYS A 86 5.19 7.43 10.90
N ILE A 87 5.48 6.18 11.19
CA ILE A 87 5.75 5.66 12.53
C ILE A 87 7.24 5.76 12.77
N THR A 88 7.62 6.33 13.92
CA THR A 88 9.01 6.39 14.37
C THR A 88 9.09 5.75 15.75
N VAL A 89 9.95 4.74 15.89
CA VAL A 89 10.11 3.96 17.11
C VAL A 89 11.57 4.05 17.53
N LYS A 90 11.82 4.46 18.77
CA LYS A 90 13.15 4.48 19.37
C LYS A 90 13.24 3.41 20.44
N ASP A 91 14.19 2.50 20.30
CA ASP A 91 14.43 1.48 21.31
C ASP A 91 15.19 2.06 22.52
N GLY A 92 15.31 1.25 23.58
CA GLY A 92 16.07 1.56 24.79
C GLY A 92 17.56 1.76 24.56
N TYR A 93 18.08 1.38 23.39
CA TYR A 93 19.48 1.53 22.97
C TYR A 93 19.70 2.80 22.14
N GLY A 94 18.64 3.55 21.87
CA GLY A 94 18.69 4.77 21.08
C GLY A 94 18.60 4.55 19.57
N LYS A 95 18.49 3.32 19.09
CA LYS A 95 18.31 3.03 17.66
C LYS A 95 16.89 3.37 17.24
N THR A 96 16.78 3.96 16.06
CA THR A 96 15.51 4.46 15.51
C THR A 96 15.08 3.65 14.31
N TYR A 97 13.80 3.28 14.28
CA TYR A 97 13.16 2.54 13.21
C TYR A 97 12.01 3.39 12.66
N THR A 98 11.92 3.45 11.34
CA THR A 98 10.85 4.18 10.65
C THR A 98 10.04 3.21 9.81
N TYR A 99 8.72 3.39 9.84
CA TYR A 99 7.80 2.65 9.00
C TYR A 99 6.73 3.61 8.46
N SER A 100 6.46 3.55 7.17
CA SER A 100 5.50 4.44 6.51
C SER A 100 4.38 3.66 5.84
N PHE A 101 3.18 4.21 5.83
CA PHE A 101 2.06 3.70 5.04
C PHE A 101 1.09 4.83 4.72
N THR A 102 0.26 4.67 3.70
CA THR A 102 -0.80 5.62 3.34
C THR A 102 -2.14 4.93 3.43
N ILE A 103 -3.10 5.58 4.10
CA ILE A 103 -4.51 5.21 4.02
C ILE A 103 -5.17 6.13 3.03
N ASP A 104 -5.82 5.56 2.01
CA ASP A 104 -6.62 6.28 1.03
C ASP A 104 -7.86 5.44 0.73
N LYS A 105 -9.02 5.92 1.16
CA LYS A 105 -10.31 5.25 0.98
C LYS A 105 -11.16 5.91 -0.09
N LYS A 106 -10.63 6.97 -0.70
CA LYS A 106 -11.40 7.75 -1.67
C LYS A 106 -11.34 7.05 -3.01
N ALA A 107 -12.50 6.65 -3.52
CA ALA A 107 -12.59 6.14 -4.87
C ALA A 107 -12.20 7.20 -5.90
N PRO A 108 -11.49 6.82 -6.97
CA PRO A 108 -11.22 7.73 -8.08
C PRO A 108 -12.50 8.11 -8.79
N LEU A 109 -12.47 9.24 -9.49
CA LEU A 109 -13.56 9.66 -10.37
C LEU A 109 -13.79 8.61 -11.47
N VAL A 110 -15.03 8.56 -11.97
CA VAL A 110 -15.40 7.71 -13.10
C VAL A 110 -14.56 8.12 -14.31
N PRO A 111 -13.88 7.19 -14.99
CA PRO A 111 -13.09 7.53 -16.17
C PRO A 111 -14.00 8.06 -17.29
N THR A 112 -13.51 9.05 -18.03
CA THR A 112 -14.11 9.47 -19.29
C THR A 112 -13.66 8.52 -20.38
N VAL A 113 -14.50 8.31 -21.40
CA VAL A 113 -14.21 7.39 -22.49
C VAL A 113 -14.61 8.06 -23.79
N ASN A 114 -13.66 8.15 -24.74
CA ASN A 114 -13.96 8.65 -26.08
C ASN A 114 -14.84 7.66 -26.85
N LYS A 115 -15.48 8.13 -27.92
CA LYS A 115 -16.39 7.32 -28.75
C LYS A 115 -15.71 6.02 -29.21
N ILE A 116 -16.40 4.90 -29.04
CA ILE A 116 -15.94 3.57 -29.48
C ILE A 116 -16.80 3.11 -30.66
N THR A 117 -16.14 2.72 -31.74
CA THR A 117 -16.75 2.12 -32.94
C THR A 117 -16.26 0.68 -33.13
N SER A 118 -16.85 -0.06 -34.06
CA SER A 118 -16.43 -1.42 -34.40
C SER A 118 -15.03 -1.49 -35.00
N LYS A 119 -14.51 -0.36 -35.47
CA LYS A 119 -13.13 -0.23 -35.98
C LYS A 119 -12.12 0.13 -34.89
N THR A 120 -12.58 0.57 -33.70
CA THR A 120 -11.69 0.98 -32.60
C THR A 120 -10.82 -0.19 -32.12
N THR A 121 -9.51 0.01 -32.16
CA THR A 121 -8.49 -0.91 -31.61
C THR A 121 -7.79 -0.35 -30.38
N THR A 122 -7.98 0.94 -30.09
CA THR A 122 -7.43 1.62 -28.92
C THR A 122 -8.51 2.48 -28.28
N VAL A 123 -8.84 2.19 -27.02
CA VAL A 123 -9.74 3.00 -26.21
C VAL A 123 -8.93 4.10 -25.53
N THR A 124 -9.38 5.34 -25.70
CA THR A 124 -8.75 6.52 -25.11
C THR A 124 -9.74 7.26 -24.23
N GLY A 125 -9.21 8.04 -23.29
CA GLY A 125 -10.00 8.81 -22.34
C GLY A 125 -9.13 9.37 -21.23
N THR A 126 -9.79 9.82 -20.17
CA THR A 126 -9.12 10.35 -18.97
C THR A 126 -9.57 9.62 -17.71
N ALA A 127 -8.65 9.50 -16.76
CA ALA A 127 -8.89 8.99 -15.41
C ALA A 127 -7.97 9.72 -14.43
N GLU A 128 -8.14 9.48 -13.13
CA GLU A 128 -7.20 9.97 -12.13
C GLU A 128 -5.77 9.51 -12.43
N LYS A 129 -4.80 10.41 -12.22
CA LYS A 129 -3.38 10.15 -12.48
C LYS A 129 -2.91 8.86 -11.77
N GLY A 130 -2.27 7.98 -12.51
CA GLY A 130 -1.76 6.71 -11.98
C GLY A 130 -2.84 5.66 -11.71
N ALA A 131 -4.12 5.97 -11.88
CA ALA A 131 -5.19 4.99 -11.77
C ALA A 131 -5.15 4.02 -12.96
N THR A 132 -5.44 2.75 -12.69
CA THR A 132 -5.57 1.71 -13.70
C THR A 132 -7.02 1.61 -14.15
N VAL A 133 -7.27 1.89 -15.42
CA VAL A 133 -8.57 1.74 -16.07
C VAL A 133 -8.72 0.31 -16.58
N TYR A 134 -9.87 -0.29 -16.32
CA TYR A 134 -10.23 -1.65 -16.72
C TYR A 134 -11.40 -1.62 -17.69
N ILE A 135 -11.38 -2.50 -18.69
CA ILE A 135 -12.42 -2.62 -19.72
C ILE A 135 -12.93 -4.06 -19.75
N TYR A 136 -14.25 -4.20 -19.66
CA TYR A 136 -14.96 -5.48 -19.70
C TYR A 136 -16.07 -5.46 -20.75
N LYS A 137 -16.38 -6.63 -21.31
CA LYS A 137 -17.62 -6.91 -22.06
C LYS A 137 -18.48 -7.84 -21.20
N GLY A 138 -19.54 -7.33 -20.60
CA GLY A 138 -20.28 -8.08 -19.58
C GLY A 138 -19.38 -8.40 -18.38
N SER A 139 -19.15 -9.69 -18.11
CA SER A 139 -18.19 -10.19 -17.12
C SER A 139 -16.81 -10.53 -17.70
N LYS A 140 -16.66 -10.52 -19.04
CA LYS A 140 -15.40 -10.88 -19.72
C LYS A 140 -14.42 -9.71 -19.67
N TYR A 141 -13.26 -9.93 -19.04
CA TYR A 141 -12.15 -8.99 -19.07
C TYR A 141 -11.61 -8.85 -20.49
N LEU A 142 -11.41 -7.61 -20.94
CA LEU A 142 -10.81 -7.32 -22.25
C LEU A 142 -9.38 -6.82 -22.11
N ALA A 143 -9.19 -5.75 -21.33
CA ALA A 143 -7.90 -5.10 -21.18
C ALA A 143 -7.89 -4.14 -19.99
N LYS A 144 -6.69 -3.66 -19.64
CA LYS A 144 -6.47 -2.58 -18.68
C LYS A 144 -5.35 -1.67 -19.17
N GLY A 145 -5.29 -0.46 -18.63
CA GLY A 145 -4.12 0.41 -18.79
C GLY A 145 -4.15 1.57 -17.80
N THR A 146 -2.97 2.13 -17.56
CA THR A 146 -2.77 3.14 -16.52
C THR A 146 -2.85 4.54 -17.12
N ALA A 147 -3.58 5.44 -16.45
CA ALA A 147 -3.55 6.85 -16.79
C ALA A 147 -2.20 7.46 -16.43
N ASN A 148 -1.61 8.19 -17.38
CA ASN A 148 -0.29 8.80 -17.20
C ASN A 148 -0.34 10.00 -16.24
N ASN A 149 0.79 10.71 -16.14
CA ASN A 149 0.92 11.89 -15.27
C ASN A 149 -0.01 13.05 -15.61
N LYS A 150 -0.60 13.07 -16.82
CA LYS A 150 -1.60 14.04 -17.28
C LYS A 150 -3.04 13.52 -17.15
N GLY A 151 -3.24 12.33 -16.57
CA GLY A 151 -4.55 11.70 -16.44
C GLY A 151 -5.11 11.10 -17.72
N THR A 152 -4.33 11.03 -18.81
CA THR A 152 -4.77 10.42 -20.08
C THR A 152 -4.36 8.96 -20.14
N TYR A 153 -5.20 8.10 -20.72
CA TYR A 153 -4.88 6.69 -20.94
C TYR A 153 -5.13 6.26 -22.39
N GLN A 154 -4.43 5.21 -22.80
CA GLN A 154 -4.63 4.52 -24.08
C GLN A 154 -4.56 3.01 -23.83
N ILE A 155 -5.62 2.28 -24.20
CA ILE A 155 -5.76 0.85 -23.93
C ILE A 155 -6.05 0.12 -25.24
N LYS A 156 -5.14 -0.75 -25.67
CA LYS A 156 -5.33 -1.60 -26.85
C LYS A 156 -6.37 -2.68 -26.54
N ILE A 157 -7.34 -2.85 -27.44
CA ILE A 157 -8.37 -3.89 -27.39
C ILE A 157 -8.56 -4.51 -28.77
N LYS A 158 -9.07 -5.74 -28.81
CA LYS A 158 -9.63 -6.30 -30.05
C LYS A 158 -10.88 -5.53 -30.45
N LYS A 159 -11.12 -5.38 -31.75
CA LYS A 159 -12.35 -4.80 -32.32
C LYS A 159 -13.59 -5.46 -31.69
N GLN A 160 -14.62 -4.68 -31.43
CA GLN A 160 -15.87 -5.13 -30.83
C GLN A 160 -17.01 -5.00 -31.85
N THR A 161 -18.00 -5.88 -31.77
CA THR A 161 -19.18 -5.79 -32.65
C THR A 161 -20.04 -4.58 -32.28
N LYS A 162 -20.66 -3.94 -33.28
CA LYS A 162 -21.64 -2.87 -33.07
C LYS A 162 -22.73 -3.31 -32.09
N GLY A 163 -23.16 -2.41 -31.22
CA GLY A 163 -24.15 -2.69 -30.17
C GLY A 163 -23.57 -3.37 -28.93
N THR A 164 -22.31 -3.84 -28.97
CA THR A 164 -21.64 -4.36 -27.77
C THR A 164 -21.61 -3.29 -26.69
N THR A 165 -21.95 -3.70 -25.47
CA THR A 165 -21.90 -2.85 -24.28
C THR A 165 -20.64 -3.16 -23.48
N LEU A 166 -19.81 -2.15 -23.28
CA LEU A 166 -18.57 -2.21 -22.52
C LEU A 166 -18.76 -1.56 -21.15
N LYS A 167 -18.17 -2.16 -20.13
CA LYS A 167 -18.08 -1.64 -18.76
C LYS A 167 -16.65 -1.19 -18.51
N ILE A 168 -16.50 0.07 -18.11
CA ILE A 168 -15.21 0.71 -17.86
C ILE A 168 -15.21 1.31 -16.46
N PHE A 169 -14.18 1.03 -15.68
CA PHE A 169 -13.98 1.63 -14.36
C PHE A 169 -12.48 1.83 -14.10
N ALA A 170 -12.13 2.69 -13.15
CA ALA A 170 -10.76 2.91 -12.72
C ALA A 170 -10.53 2.35 -11.31
N LYS A 171 -9.30 1.91 -11.03
CA LYS A 171 -8.81 1.65 -9.67
C LYS A 171 -7.57 2.47 -9.39
N ASP A 172 -7.50 3.08 -8.22
CA ASP A 172 -6.30 3.81 -7.77
C ASP A 172 -5.23 2.86 -7.21
N ALA A 173 -4.13 3.43 -6.71
CA ALA A 173 -3.03 2.68 -6.10
C ALA A 173 -3.38 2.01 -4.77
N ALA A 174 -4.37 2.56 -4.04
CA ALA A 174 -4.88 2.00 -2.79
C ALA A 174 -5.85 0.82 -3.01
N GLY A 175 -6.31 0.65 -4.25
CA GLY A 175 -7.26 -0.35 -4.68
C GLY A 175 -8.72 0.09 -4.61
N ASN A 176 -9.02 1.38 -4.39
CA ASN A 176 -10.40 1.87 -4.48
C ASN A 176 -10.87 1.84 -5.94
N GLN A 177 -12.15 1.53 -6.14
CA GLN A 177 -12.75 1.43 -7.47
C GLN A 177 -13.73 2.58 -7.70
N SER A 178 -13.64 3.23 -8.88
CA SER A 178 -14.64 4.19 -9.33
C SER A 178 -16.01 3.52 -9.54
N LYS A 179 -17.06 4.33 -9.70
CA LYS A 179 -18.29 3.82 -10.34
C LYS A 179 -17.97 3.36 -11.77
N THR A 180 -18.81 2.46 -12.29
CA THR A 180 -18.67 1.92 -13.65
C THR A 180 -19.32 2.85 -14.66
N LYS A 181 -18.60 3.18 -15.74
CA LYS A 181 -19.14 3.79 -16.96
C LYS A 181 -19.51 2.69 -17.94
N THR A 182 -20.71 2.79 -18.50
CA THR A 182 -21.17 1.92 -19.59
C THR A 182 -21.08 2.66 -20.91
N VAL A 183 -20.48 2.03 -21.93
CA VAL A 183 -20.34 2.59 -23.28
C VAL A 183 -20.81 1.57 -24.31
N LYS A 184 -21.69 1.97 -25.22
CA LYS A 184 -22.13 1.15 -26.35
C LYS A 184 -21.24 1.42 -27.55
N VAL A 185 -20.89 0.38 -28.30
CA VAL A 185 -20.17 0.49 -29.58
C VAL A 185 -21.15 0.93 -30.66
N VAL A 186 -20.95 2.10 -31.26
CA VAL A 186 -22.01 2.82 -32.00
C VAL A 186 -21.93 2.79 -33.53
N GLN A 187 -20.95 2.12 -34.14
CA GLN A 187 -20.83 2.06 -35.60
C GLN A 187 -20.16 0.78 -36.05
#